data_AF-A0A6B3UG23-F1
#
_entry.id   AF-A0A6B3UG23-F1
#
_cell.length_a   1.000
_cell.length_b   1.000
_cell.length_c   1.000
_cell.angle_alpha   90.00
_cell.angle_beta   90.00
_cell.angle_gamma   90.00
#
_symmetry.space_group_name_H-M   'P 1'
#
loop_
_entity.id
_entity.type
_entity.pdbx_description
1 polymer ?
#
loop_
_entity_poly.entity_id
_entity_poly.type
_entity_poly.pdbx_seq_one_letter_code
_entity_poly.pdbx_strand_id
1 'polypeptide(L)' 'MSTDAPETPEKPEKPQSDPIGAWIAIGVGVGTALGVAFHNMAMGVALGAGIGAALGATSHRRRKG' A
#
# COMPACT_ATOMS: atom_id res chain seq x y z
N MET A 1 25.50 -11.82 -43.45
CA MET A 1 25.51 -11.99 -41.98
C MET A 1 24.97 -10.68 -41.42
N SER A 2 23.64 -10.54 -41.40
CA SER A 2 22.99 -9.29 -41.00
C SER A 2 22.47 -9.42 -39.58
N THR A 3 22.74 -8.35 -38.82
CA THR A 3 22.02 -7.89 -37.63
C THR A 3 22.09 -8.77 -36.39
N ASP A 4 23.15 -8.57 -35.62
CA ASP A 4 23.08 -8.59 -34.15
C ASP A 4 22.70 -7.15 -33.74
N ALA A 5 21.40 -6.90 -33.63
CA ALA A 5 20.91 -5.65 -33.06
C ALA A 5 21.01 -5.76 -31.54
N PRO A 6 21.64 -4.81 -30.83
CA PRO A 6 21.73 -4.88 -29.38
C PRO A 6 20.31 -4.74 -28.80
N GLU A 7 19.87 -5.78 -28.08
CA GLU A 7 18.59 -5.81 -27.41
C GLU A 7 18.53 -4.62 -26.44
N THR A 8 17.51 -3.78 -26.61
CA THR A 8 17.40 -2.51 -25.88
C THR A 8 17.14 -2.83 -24.41
N PRO A 9 17.84 -2.22 -23.44
CA PRO A 9 17.65 -2.53 -22.03
C PRO A 9 16.22 -2.20 -21.61
N GLU A 10 15.45 -3.21 -21.22
CA GLU A 10 14.12 -3.01 -20.64
C GLU A 10 14.28 -2.17 -19.37
N LYS A 11 13.79 -0.93 -19.45
CA LYS A 11 13.87 0.05 -18.37
C LYS A 11 13.04 -0.49 -17.20
N PRO A 12 13.60 -0.58 -15.97
CA PRO A 12 12.88 -1.12 -14.84
C PRO A 12 11.63 -0.27 -14.60
N GLU A 13 10.48 -0.88 -14.80
CA GLU A 13 9.18 -0.26 -14.59
C GLU A 13 9.10 0.08 -13.09
N LYS A 14 9.24 1.37 -12.78
CA LYS A 14 9.29 1.83 -11.39
C LYS A 14 8.00 1.38 -10.71
N PRO A 15 8.06 0.65 -9.58
CA PRO A 15 6.87 0.20 -8.89
C PRO A 15 6.00 1.43 -8.63
N GLN A 16 4.86 1.49 -9.31
CA GLN A 16 3.89 2.55 -9.14
C GLN A 16 3.43 2.43 -7.68
N SER A 17 4.01 3.27 -6.83
CA SER A 17 3.90 3.13 -5.39
C SER A 17 2.53 3.66 -5.01
N ASP A 18 1.55 2.76 -5.00
CA ASP A 18 0.17 3.12 -4.67
C ASP A 18 0.12 3.51 -3.19
N PRO A 19 -0.08 4.80 -2.88
CA PRO A 19 -0.03 5.27 -1.50
C PRO A 19 -1.11 4.61 -0.64
N ILE A 20 -2.22 4.16 -1.25
CA ILE A 20 -3.32 3.48 -0.58
C ILE A 20 -2.84 2.17 0.07
N GLY A 21 -2.06 1.35 -0.64
CA GLY A 21 -1.60 0.06 -0.11
C GLY A 21 -0.70 0.23 1.12
N ALA A 22 0.17 1.24 1.10
CA ALA A 22 1.02 1.57 2.24
C ALA A 22 0.20 2.03 3.45
N TRP A 23 -0.81 2.89 3.27
CA TRP A 23 -1.67 3.34 4.36
C TRP A 23 -2.50 2.21 4.98
N ILE A 24 -2.97 1.26 4.17
CA ILE A 24 -3.67 0.06 4.67
C ILE A 24 -2.71 -0.82 5.48
N ALA A 25 -1.50 -1.09 4.98
CA ALA A 25 -0.51 -1.91 5.70
C ALA A 25 -0.16 -1.30 7.07
N ILE A 26 0.06 0.01 7.13
CA ILE A 26 0.31 0.74 8.38
C ILE A 26 -0.91 0.64 9.31
N GLY A 27 -2.11 0.93 8.79
CA GLY A 27 -3.35 0.87 9.56
C GLY A 27 -3.60 -0.51 10.15
N VAL A 28 -3.43 -1.58 9.37
CA VAL A 28 -3.58 -2.96 9.82
C VAL A 28 -2.52 -3.33 10.85
N GLY A 29 -1.26 -2.94 10.66
CA GLY A 29 -0.19 -3.20 11.64
C GLY A 29 -0.49 -2.58 13.01
N VAL A 30 -0.85 -1.29 13.01
CA VAL A 30 -1.22 -0.57 14.25
C VAL A 30 -2.51 -1.12 14.86
N GLY A 31 -3.54 -1.34 14.04
CA GLY A 31 -4.82 -1.89 14.49
C GLY A 31 -4.69 -3.30 15.07
N THR A 32 -3.82 -4.14 14.50
CA THR A 32 -3.53 -5.47 15.05
C THR A 32 -2.87 -5.37 16.42
N ALA A 33 -1.90 -4.48 16.60
CA ALA A 33 -1.27 -4.25 17.91
C ALA A 33 -2.29 -3.78 18.97
N LEU A 34 -3.21 -2.89 18.59
CA LEU A 34 -4.32 -2.48 19.47
C LEU A 34 -5.31 -3.61 19.74
N GLY A 35 -5.61 -4.44 18.75
CA GLY A 35 -6.46 -5.62 18.90
C GLY A 35 -5.90 -6.64 19.88
N VAL A 36 -4.58 -6.85 19.86
CA VAL A 36 -3.86 -7.66 20.87
C VAL A 36 -4.08 -7.07 22.26
N ALA A 37 -3.86 -5.76 22.42
CA ALA A 37 -3.99 -5.07 23.71
C ALA A 37 -5.41 -5.15 24.29
N PHE A 38 -6.44 -5.14 23.43
CA PHE A 38 -7.83 -5.24 23.85
C PHE A 38 -8.38 -6.68 23.89
N HIS A 39 -7.52 -7.70 23.70
CA HIS A 39 -7.94 -9.10 23.56
C HIS A 39 -9.03 -9.32 22.48
N ASN A 40 -9.11 -8.42 21.49
CA ASN A 40 -10.07 -8.45 20.40
C ASN A 40 -9.38 -8.11 19.07
N MET A 41 -8.72 -9.12 18.51
CA MET A 41 -8.02 -9.04 17.23
C MET A 41 -8.95 -8.66 16.07
N ALA A 42 -10.18 -9.19 16.07
CA ALA A 42 -11.14 -8.92 15.00
C ALA A 42 -11.49 -7.42 14.93
N MET A 43 -11.75 -6.80 16.09
CA MET A 43 -11.96 -5.36 16.18
C MET A 43 -10.72 -4.58 15.78
N GLY A 44 -9.54 -4.97 16.27
CA GLY A 44 -8.28 -4.28 15.96
C GLY A 44 -7.96 -4.26 14.46
N VAL A 45 -8.07 -5.40 13.79
CA VAL A 45 -7.84 -5.50 12.34
C VAL A 45 -8.90 -4.73 11.55
N ALA A 46 -10.18 -4.82 11.92
CA ALA A 46 -11.25 -4.09 11.27
C ALA A 46 -11.08 -2.56 11.41
N LEU A 47 -10.76 -2.08 12.61
CA LEU A 47 -10.47 -0.66 12.85
C LEU A 47 -9.23 -0.21 12.08
N GLY A 48 -8.15 -0.98 12.15
CA GLY A 48 -6.89 -0.68 11.48
C GLY A 48 -7.04 -0.59 9.97
N ALA A 49 -7.71 -1.57 9.37
CA ALA A 49 -8.00 -1.58 7.94
C ALA A 49 -8.93 -0.43 7.54
N GLY A 50 -9.98 -0.15 8.32
CA GLY A 50 -10.92 0.95 8.05
C GLY A 50 -10.24 2.32 8.11
N ILE A 51 -9.43 2.59 9.14
CA ILE A 51 -8.68 3.84 9.29
C ILE A 51 -7.61 3.95 8.20
N GLY A 52 -6.83 2.89 7.96
CA GLY A 52 -5.80 2.87 6.92
C GLY A 52 -6.37 3.12 5.52
N ALA A 53 -7.53 2.52 5.20
CA ALA A 53 -8.23 2.74 3.95
C ALA A 53 -8.78 4.18 3.84
N ALA A 54 -9.35 4.75 4.90
CA ALA A 54 -9.84 6.13 4.91
C ALA A 54 -8.71 7.15 4.72
N LEU A 55 -7.58 6.98 5.42
CA LEU A 55 -6.38 7.80 5.25
C LEU A 55 -5.76 7.63 3.86
N GLY A 56 -5.68 6.39 3.36
CA GLY A 56 -5.22 6.10 2.01
C GLY A 56 -6.09 6.76 0.93
N ALA A 57 -7.42 6.66 1.06
CA ALA A 57 -8.37 7.22 0.11
C ALA A 57 -8.36 8.76 0.10
N THR A 58 -8.22 9.39 1.28
CA THR A 58 -8.08 10.85 1.39
C THR A 58 -6.73 11.33 0.84
N SER A 59 -5.64 10.63 1.13
CA SER A 59 -4.30 10.92 0.61
C SER A 59 -4.22 10.73 -0.91
N HIS A 60 -4.90 9.72 -1.45
CA HIS A 60 -5.02 9.52 -2.90
C HIS A 60 -5.83 10.63 -3.58
N ARG A 61 -6.92 11.08 -2.96
CA ARG A 61 -7.73 12.21 -3.46
C ARG A 61 -6.94 13.51 -3.50
N ARG A 62 -6.09 13.77 -2.50
CA ARG A 62 -5.19 14.95 -2.46
C ARG A 62 -4.12 14.95 -3.55
N ARG A 63 -3.67 13.78 -4.04
CA ARG A 63 -2.68 13.69 -5.14
C ARG A 63 -3.29 13.91 -6.53
N LYS A 64 -4.61 13.76 -6.67
CA LYS A 64 -5.34 13.93 -7.94
C LYS A 64 -6.04 15.29 -8.06
N GLY A 65 -5.91 16.18 -7.07
CA GLY A 65 -6.51 17.51 -7.03
C GLY A 65 -5.47 18.62 -7.11
#